data_AF-A0A6V7JB07-F1
#
_entry.id   AF-A0A6V7JB07-F1
#
_cell.length_a   1.000
_cell.length_b   1.000
_cell.length_c   1.000
_cell.angle_alpha   90.00
_cell.angle_beta   90.00
_cell.angle_gamma   90.00
#
_symmetry.space_group_name_H-M   'P 1'
#
loop_
_entity.id
_entity.type
_entity.pdbx_description
1 polymer ?
#
loop_
_entity_poly.entity_id
_entity_poly.type
_entity_poly.pdbx_seq_one_letter_code
_entity_poly.pdbx_strand_id
1 'polypeptide(L)' 'SLRIAEAVYNVNWYSMSTSSKRSLVLIMNRCLKPIRFTSGYILELSLDSFSG' A
#
# COMPACT_ATOMS: atom_id res chain seq x y z
N SER A 1 -4.62 0.09 -0.49
CA SER A 1 -4.17 -0.80 0.60
C SER A 1 -3.80 0.05 1.81
N LEU A 2 -4.75 0.29 2.72
CA LEU A 2 -4.54 1.10 3.92
C LEU A 2 -3.63 0.40 4.94
N ARG A 3 -3.73 -0.93 5.03
CA ARG A 3 -3.00 -1.78 5.98
C ARG A 3 -1.48 -1.67 5.85
N ILE A 4 -0.95 -1.50 4.63
CA ILE A 4 0.49 -1.32 4.41
C ILE A 4 0.92 0.07 4.89
N ALA A 5 0.13 1.11 4.63
CA ALA A 5 0.43 2.45 5.11
C ALA A 5 0.43 2.51 6.65
N GLU A 6 -0.54 1.87 7.31
CA GLU A 6 -0.58 1.74 8.78
C GLU A 6 0.60 0.92 9.33
N ALA A 7 0.91 -0.22 8.72
CA ALA A 7 2.03 -1.06 9.16
C ALA A 7 3.37 -0.31 9.04
N VAL A 8 3.55 0.43 7.94
CA VAL A 8 4.72 1.29 7.81
C VAL A 8 4.67 2.39 8.87
N TYR A 9 3.53 3.08 9.10
CA TYR A 9 3.36 4.11 10.16
C TYR A 9 3.84 3.67 11.54
N ASN A 10 3.61 2.42 11.89
CA ASN A 10 3.94 1.88 13.21
C ASN A 10 5.40 1.41 13.37
N VAL A 11 6.24 1.46 12.33
CA VAL A 11 7.66 1.08 12.45
C VAL A 11 8.47 2.20 13.12
N ASN A 12 9.56 1.89 13.84
CA ASN A 12 10.36 2.92 14.53
C ASN A 12 11.25 3.71 13.53
N TRP A 13 10.68 4.68 12.83
CA TRP A 13 11.34 5.38 11.72
C TRP A 13 12.52 6.22 12.16
N TYR A 14 12.46 6.72 13.39
CA TYR A 14 13.42 7.66 13.91
C TYR A 14 14.80 7.00 14.05
N SER A 15 14.84 5.72 14.43
CA SER A 15 16.08 4.94 14.57
C SER A 15 16.61 4.33 13.26
N MET A 16 15.92 4.50 12.13
CA MET A 16 16.35 3.92 10.85
C MET A 16 17.40 4.80 10.15
N SER A 17 18.18 4.20 9.24
CA SER A 17 19.06 4.96 8.36
C SER A 17 18.26 5.81 7.37
N THR A 18 18.86 6.90 6.88
CA THR A 18 18.24 7.80 5.90
C THR A 18 17.82 7.07 4.61
N SER A 19 18.59 6.06 4.18
CA SER A 19 18.26 5.25 3.01
C SER A 19 16.98 4.44 3.23
N SER A 20 16.84 3.80 4.39
CA SER A 20 15.63 3.04 4.73
C SER A 20 14.40 3.94 4.84
N LYS A 21 14.52 5.15 5.44
CA LYS A 21 13.41 6.12 5.49
C LYS A 21 12.94 6.53 4.10
N ARG A 22 13.87 6.81 3.17
CA ARG A 22 13.53 7.12 1.76
C ARG A 22 12.78 5.99 1.10
N SER A 23 13.20 4.74 1.31
CA SER A 23 12.49 3.57 0.78
C SER A 23 11.06 3.45 1.32
N LEU A 24 10.85 3.69 2.61
CA LEU A 24 9.50 3.66 3.21
C LEU A 24 8.57 4.72 2.60
N VAL A 25 9.06 5.94 2.37
CA VAL A 25 8.28 7.01 1.72
C VAL A 25 7.88 6.62 0.29
N LEU A 26 8.78 5.99 -0.47
CA LEU A 26 8.48 5.49 -1.80
C LEU A 26 7.39 4.40 -1.78
N ILE A 27 7.46 3.48 -0.81
CA ILE A 27 6.46 2.43 -0.62
C ILE A 27 5.09 3.04 -0.31
N MET A 28 5.02 3.98 0.65
CA MET A 28 3.77 4.67 0.97
C MET A 28 3.16 5.37 -0.25
N ASN A 29 3.96 6.13 -0.99
CA ASN A 29 3.52 6.83 -2.18
C ASN A 29 2.98 5.87 -3.27
N ARG A 30 3.57 4.67 -3.38
CA ARG A 30 3.07 3.61 -4.27
C ARG A 30 1.76 3.00 -3.77
N CYS A 31 1.60 2.80 -2.46
CA CYS A 31 0.39 2.20 -1.87
C CYS A 31 -0.84 3.12 -1.92
N LEU A 32 -0.64 4.43 -2.03
CA LEU A 32 -1.71 5.41 -2.30
C LEU A 32 -2.32 5.25 -3.70
N LYS A 33 -1.62 4.58 -4.62
CA LYS A 33 -2.20 4.17 -5.91
C LYS A 33 -2.83 2.78 -5.75
N PRO A 34 -4.17 2.65 -5.83
CA PRO A 34 -4.81 1.34 -5.74
C PRO A 34 -4.28 0.42 -6.85
N ILE A 35 -3.99 -0.84 -6.49
CA ILE A 35 -3.67 -1.90 -7.45
C ILE A 35 -4.95 -2.17 -8.24
N ARG A 36 -5.00 -1.70 -9.48
CA ARG A 36 -6.11 -1.96 -10.39
C ARG A 36 -5.75 -3.12 -11.30
N PHE A 37 -6.47 -4.24 -11.17
CA PHE A 37 -6.40 -5.34 -12.13
C PHE A 37 -7.18 -4.94 -13.37
N THR A 38 -6.50 -4.43 -14.40
CA THR A 38 -7.11 -4.15 -15.70
C THR A 38 -7.08 -5.41 -16.56
N SER A 39 -8.12 -6.24 -16.47
CA SER A 39 -8.55 -7.09 -17.60
C SER A 39 -9.62 -6.32 -18.39
N GLY A 40 -9.95 -6.70 -19.63
CA GLY A 40 -10.84 -5.94 -20.53
C GLY A 40 -12.24 -5.58 -19.99
N TYR A 41 -12.60 -6.08 -18.81
CA TYR A 41 -13.69 -5.62 -17.95
C TYR A 41 -13.09 -5.03 -16.67
N ILE A 42 -13.33 -3.75 -16.39
CA ILE A 42 -12.92 -3.09 -15.14
C ILE A 42 -13.83 -3.62 -14.02
N LEU A 43 -13.54 -4.81 -13.50
CA LEU A 43 -14.10 -5.28 -12.25
C LEU A 43 -13.15 -4.85 -11.13
N GLU A 44 -13.62 -3.93 -10.29
CA GLU A 44 -12.92 -3.61 -9.04
C GLU A 44 -13.06 -4.82 -8.11
N LEU A 45 -12.06 -5.70 -8.15
CA LEU A 45 -12.01 -6.88 -7.28
C LEU A 45 -11.70 -6.42 -5.86
N SER A 46 -12.74 -6.22 -5.06
CA SER A 46 -12.62 -6.02 -3.62
C SER A 46 -12.97 -7.30 -2.88
N LEU A 47 -12.46 -7.46 -1.65
CA LEU A 47 -12.77 -8.62 -0.81
C LEU A 47 -14.27 -8.67 -0.45
N ASP A 48 -14.90 -7.48 -0.39
CA ASP A 48 -16.34 -7.26 -0.25
C ASP A 48 -17.12 -7.77 -1.49
N SER A 49 -16.56 -7.62 -2.69
CA SER A 49 -17.13 -8.19 -3.92
C SER A 49 -17.08 -9.73 -3.99
N PHE A 50 -16.29 -10.38 -3.13
CA PHE A 50 -16.15 -11.83 -3.07
C PHE A 50 -16.93 -12.47 -1.92
N SER A 51 -17.40 -11.68 -0.96
CA SER A 51 -18.31 -12.14 0.10
C SER A 51 -19.76 -12.04 -0.39
N GLY A 52 -20.22 -13.09 -1.07
CA GLY A 52 -21.64 -13.29 -1.36
C GLY A 52 -22.47 -13.56 -0.10
#